data_AF-A0A3R5UAY2-F1
#
_entry.id   AF-A0A3R5UAY2-F1
#
_cell.length_a   1.000
_cell.length_b   1.000
_cell.length_c   1.000
_cell.angle_alpha   90.00
_cell.angle_beta   90.00
_cell.angle_gamma   90.00
#
_symmetry.space_group_name_H-M   'P 1'
#
loop_
_entity.id
_entity.type
_entity.pdbx_description
1 polymer ?
#
loop_
_entity_poly.entity_id
_entity_poly.type
_entity_poly.pdbx_seq_one_letter_code
_entity_poly.pdbx_strand_id
1 'polypeptide(L)'
;MFIALSDHNCQFYFQNTSVLENHHWRSCIALLQQSGVFNHFDKKTWEQVEWQLRSLILATDITRQQEFLSRFKKYLDDPNFDFKNNFEQRHFMLQIALKCADICNPCRDW
;
A
#
# COMPACT_ATOMS: atom_id res chain seq x y z
N MET A 1 -9.59 13.95 -2.78
CA MET A 1 -10.01 15.37 -2.92
C MET A 1 -11.29 15.70 -2.13
N PHE A 2 -12.29 14.80 -2.02
CA PHE A 2 -13.54 15.10 -1.31
C PHE A 2 -13.44 15.08 0.23
N ILE A 3 -12.69 14.13 0.81
CA ILE A 3 -12.59 13.97 2.28
C ILE A 3 -11.73 15.05 2.94
N ALA A 4 -10.91 15.75 2.16
CA ALA A 4 -10.13 16.87 2.66
C ALA A 4 -10.98 18.11 2.97
N LEU A 5 -12.22 18.22 2.47
CA LEU A 5 -13.04 19.42 2.63
C LEU A 5 -14.07 19.32 3.77
N SER A 6 -14.34 18.14 4.30
CA SER A 6 -15.51 17.90 5.15
C SER A 6 -15.21 17.65 6.63
N ASP A 7 -13.96 17.36 7.02
CA ASP A 7 -13.66 17.02 8.42
C ASP A 7 -12.33 17.62 8.91
N HIS A 8 -12.43 18.71 9.67
CA HIS A 8 -11.30 19.50 10.15
C HIS A 8 -10.37 18.70 11.08
N ASN A 9 -10.90 17.64 11.70
CA ASN A 9 -10.15 16.76 12.62
C ASN A 9 -9.30 15.71 11.88
N CYS A 10 -9.70 15.25 10.69
CA CYS A 10 -8.91 14.29 9.91
C CYS A 10 -7.66 14.94 9.30
N GLN A 11 -7.72 16.20 8.88
CA GLN A 11 -6.56 16.90 8.31
C GLN A 11 -5.38 17.00 9.29
N PHE A 12 -5.65 17.20 10.59
CA PHE A 12 -4.62 17.41 11.60
C PHE A 12 -3.83 16.13 11.93
N TYR A 13 -4.46 14.96 11.90
CA TYR A 13 -3.80 13.68 12.22
C TYR A 13 -3.00 13.04 11.06
N PHE A 14 -3.25 13.45 9.81
CA PHE A 14 -2.72 12.79 8.62
C PHE A 14 -1.70 13.60 7.81
N GLN A 15 -1.27 14.78 8.27
CA GLN A 15 -0.30 15.62 7.53
C GLN A 15 -0.64 15.77 6.04
N ASN A 16 -1.94 15.89 5.71
CA ASN A 16 -2.48 16.03 4.35
C ASN A 16 -2.06 14.96 3.32
N THR A 17 -1.52 13.81 3.72
CA THR A 17 -1.02 12.78 2.79
C THR A 17 -1.73 11.45 3.00
N SER A 18 -2.30 10.89 1.93
CA SER A 18 -2.91 9.54 1.90
C SER A 18 -3.96 9.29 3.02
N VAL A 19 -4.89 10.23 3.24
CA VAL A 19 -5.87 10.16 4.35
C VAL A 19 -6.72 8.89 4.29
N LEU A 20 -7.20 8.55 3.10
CA LEU A 20 -8.06 7.39 2.86
C LEU A 20 -7.30 6.09 3.08
N GLU A 21 -6.12 5.99 2.49
CA GLU A 21 -5.28 4.80 2.57
C GLU A 21 -4.82 4.58 4.02
N ASN A 22 -4.58 5.66 4.77
CA ASN A 22 -4.30 5.57 6.19
C ASN A 22 -5.47 5.03 7.01
N HIS A 23 -6.70 5.47 6.69
CA HIS A 23 -7.90 4.92 7.29
C HIS A 23 -8.09 3.44 6.93
N HIS A 24 -7.85 3.06 5.68
CA HIS A 24 -7.99 1.68 5.21
C HIS A 24 -7.03 0.72 5.91
N TRP A 25 -5.72 1.04 6.00
CA TRP A 25 -4.78 0.11 6.64
C TRP A 25 -5.05 -0.04 8.14
N ARG A 26 -5.41 1.05 8.84
CA ARG A 26 -5.76 0.98 10.27
C ARG A 26 -6.99 0.11 10.51
N SER A 27 -8.01 0.26 9.66
CA SER A 27 -9.23 -0.55 9.74
C SER A 27 -8.94 -2.03 9.45
N CYS A 28 -8.10 -2.32 8.44
CA CYS A 28 -7.65 -3.67 8.13
C CYS A 28 -6.94 -4.33 9.33
N ILE A 29 -5.98 -3.64 9.96
CA ILE A 29 -5.25 -4.15 11.12
C ILE A 29 -6.18 -4.40 12.31
N ALA A 30 -7.11 -3.48 12.59
CA ALA A 30 -8.08 -3.66 13.67
C ALA A 30 -8.95 -4.92 13.45
N LEU A 31 -9.44 -5.15 12.23
CA LEU A 31 -10.22 -6.34 11.89
C LEU A 31 -9.39 -7.62 12.01
N LEU A 32 -8.13 -7.60 11.56
CA LEU A 32 -7.23 -8.74 11.68
C LEU A 32 -6.97 -9.12 13.15
N GLN A 33 -6.72 -8.11 14.01
CA GLN A 33 -6.56 -8.31 15.45
C GLN A 33 -7.83 -8.85 16.10
N GLN A 34 -8.99 -8.30 15.77
CA GLN A 34 -10.29 -8.75 16.29
C GLN A 34 -10.62 -10.18 15.86
N SER A 35 -10.26 -10.57 14.63
CA SER A 35 -10.52 -11.92 14.11
C SER A 35 -9.67 -13.01 14.78
N GLY A 36 -8.52 -12.64 15.35
CA GLY A 36 -7.57 -13.58 15.93
C GLY A 36 -6.87 -14.52 14.92
N VAL A 37 -7.04 -14.30 13.61
CA VAL A 37 -6.50 -15.18 12.55
C VAL A 37 -4.98 -15.34 12.62
N PHE A 38 -4.27 -14.35 13.16
CA PHE A 38 -2.82 -14.34 13.33
C PHE A 38 -2.35 -14.48 14.78
N ASN A 39 -3.18 -14.94 15.72
CA ASN A 39 -2.81 -15.06 17.14
C ASN A 39 -1.65 -16.03 17.42
N HIS A 40 -1.33 -16.90 16.46
CA HIS A 40 -0.23 -17.85 16.54
C HIS A 40 1.11 -17.25 16.10
N PHE A 41 1.12 -16.03 15.55
CA PHE A 41 2.34 -15.34 15.17
C PHE A 41 3.05 -14.77 16.40
N ASP A 42 4.37 -14.83 16.37
CA ASP A 42 5.18 -14.07 17.32
C ASP A 42 5.09 -12.56 17.00
N LYS A 43 5.48 -11.74 17.98
CA LYS A 43 5.42 -10.28 17.86
C LYS A 43 6.17 -9.77 16.62
N LYS A 44 7.34 -10.36 16.33
CA LYS A 44 8.19 -9.93 15.20
C LYS A 44 7.53 -10.22 13.85
N THR A 45 6.93 -11.40 13.69
CA THR A 45 6.22 -11.76 12.46
C THR A 45 4.99 -10.87 12.28
N TRP A 46 4.25 -10.60 13.37
CA TRP A 46 3.12 -9.69 13.32
C TRP A 46 3.52 -8.27 12.90
N GLU A 47 4.58 -7.71 13.47
CA GLU A 47 5.11 -6.39 13.09
C GLU A 47 5.49 -6.32 11.60
N GLN A 48 6.03 -7.42 11.05
CA GLN A 48 6.34 -7.51 9.61
C GLN A 48 5.08 -7.52 8.75
N VAL A 49 4.06 -8.29 9.13
CA VAL A 49 2.76 -8.33 8.42
C VAL A 49 2.10 -6.96 8.45
N GLU A 50 2.06 -6.32 9.60
CA GLU A 50 1.49 -4.97 9.77
C GLU A 50 2.22 -3.96 8.87
N TRP A 51 3.55 -3.98 8.86
CA TRP A 51 4.35 -3.11 8.01
C TRP A 51 4.09 -3.37 6.52
N GLN A 52 4.03 -4.64 6.09
CA GLN A 52 3.79 -4.99 4.70
C GLN A 52 2.41 -4.54 4.24
N LEU A 53 1.35 -4.82 5.02
CA LEU A 53 -0.02 -4.40 4.70
C LEU A 53 -0.15 -2.89 4.63
N ARG A 54 0.39 -2.17 5.62
CA ARG A 54 0.42 -0.71 5.61
C ARG A 54 1.13 -0.18 4.36
N SER A 55 2.28 -0.74 4.04
CA SER A 55 3.09 -0.32 2.90
C SER A 55 2.41 -0.59 1.55
N LEU A 56 1.69 -1.70 1.41
CA LEU A 56 0.93 -2.04 0.22
C LEU A 56 -0.29 -1.13 0.05
N ILE A 57 -1.08 -0.93 1.09
CA ILE A 57 -2.29 -0.09 1.05
C ILE A 57 -1.92 1.38 0.79
N LEU A 58 -0.87 1.91 1.43
CA LEU A 58 -0.42 3.28 1.14
C LEU A 58 0.07 3.49 -0.30
N ALA A 59 0.50 2.42 -0.98
CA ALA A 59 0.90 2.51 -2.37
C ALA A 59 -0.29 2.68 -3.33
N THR A 60 -1.53 2.36 -2.92
CA THR A 60 -2.71 2.54 -3.78
C THR A 60 -3.12 4.00 -3.93
N ASP A 61 -2.61 4.91 -3.08
CA ASP A 61 -2.86 6.35 -3.21
C ASP A 61 -2.54 6.84 -4.63
N ILE A 62 -3.60 7.25 -5.33
CA ILE A 62 -3.54 7.67 -6.73
C ILE A 62 -2.77 8.98 -6.88
N THR A 63 -2.75 9.84 -5.85
CA THR A 63 -2.03 11.12 -5.88
C THR A 63 -0.52 10.94 -5.99
N ARG A 64 0.00 9.77 -5.56
CA ARG A 64 1.40 9.40 -5.63
C ARG A 64 1.74 8.52 -6.85
N GLN A 65 0.81 8.29 -7.76
CA GLN A 65 1.02 7.38 -8.89
C GLN A 65 2.28 7.72 -9.71
N GLN A 66 2.55 9.00 -9.97
CA GLN A 66 3.70 9.41 -10.78
C GLN A 66 5.05 9.05 -10.13
N GLU A 67 5.14 9.11 -8.80
CA GLU A 67 6.31 8.67 -8.03
C GLU A 67 6.58 7.18 -8.26
N PHE A 68 5.55 6.34 -8.11
CA PHE A 68 5.64 4.90 -8.29
C PHE A 68 5.97 4.52 -9.74
N LEU A 69 5.33 5.15 -10.72
CA LEU A 69 5.62 4.90 -12.14
C LEU A 69 7.06 5.30 -12.50
N SER A 70 7.55 6.41 -11.97
CA SER A 70 8.93 6.87 -12.24
C SER A 70 9.95 5.92 -11.64
N ARG A 71 9.70 5.42 -10.41
CA ARG A 71 10.53 4.40 -9.77
C ARG A 71 10.45 3.05 -10.50
N PHE A 72 9.27 2.65 -10.97
CA PHE A 72 9.09 1.41 -11.72
C PHE A 72 9.87 1.42 -13.04
N LYS A 73 9.82 2.52 -13.79
CA LYS A 73 10.64 2.70 -15.00
C LYS A 73 12.14 2.52 -14.71
N LYS A 74 12.65 3.14 -13.64
CA LYS A 74 14.05 2.97 -13.22
C LYS A 74 14.43 1.52 -12.95
N TYR A 75 13.54 0.73 -12.35
CA TYR A 75 13.79 -0.70 -12.14
C TYR A 75 13.75 -1.51 -13.45
N LEU A 76 12.89 -1.14 -14.40
CA LEU A 76 12.84 -1.79 -15.71
C LEU A 76 14.10 -1.51 -16.54
N ASP A 77 14.69 -0.33 -16.37
CA ASP A 77 15.92 0.08 -17.06
C ASP A 77 17.21 -0.41 -16.37
N ASP A 78 17.12 -0.93 -15.13
CA ASP A 78 18.27 -1.39 -14.35
C ASP A 78 18.63 -2.84 -14.72
N PRO A 79 19.81 -3.11 -15.31
CA PRO A 79 20.25 -4.46 -15.64
C PRO A 79 20.49 -5.35 -14.40
N ASN A 80 20.58 -4.76 -13.20
CA ASN A 80 20.72 -5.48 -11.93
C ASN A 80 19.39 -5.71 -11.22
N PHE A 81 18.26 -5.48 -11.89
CA PHE A 81 16.95 -5.77 -11.33
C PHE A 81 16.77 -7.27 -11.08
N ASP A 82 16.59 -7.62 -9.80
CA ASP A 82 16.40 -8.99 -9.32
C ASP A 82 15.43 -9.03 -8.13
N PHE A 83 14.13 -8.99 -8.45
CA PHE A 83 13.08 -9.12 -7.44
C PHE A 83 12.97 -10.54 -6.83
N LYS A 84 13.65 -11.55 -7.38
CA LYS A 84 13.59 -12.91 -6.81
C LYS A 84 14.40 -12.96 -5.52
N ASN A 85 15.59 -12.38 -5.53
CA ASN A 85 16.50 -12.40 -4.38
C ASN A 85 16.47 -11.11 -3.55
N ASN A 86 15.99 -9.99 -4.09
CA ASN A 86 15.87 -8.73 -3.36
C ASN A 86 14.46 -8.50 -2.80
N PHE A 87 14.33 -8.52 -1.47
CA PHE A 87 13.06 -8.31 -0.77
C PHE A 87 12.42 -6.95 -1.09
N GLU A 88 13.20 -5.87 -1.13
CA GLU A 88 12.67 -4.52 -1.36
C GLU A 88 12.13 -4.36 -2.78
N GLN A 89 12.86 -4.90 -3.77
CA GLN A 89 12.43 -4.91 -5.16
C GLN A 89 11.16 -5.75 -5.31
N ARG A 90 11.09 -6.93 -4.68
CA ARG A 90 9.89 -7.77 -4.66
C ARG A 90 8.70 -7.05 -4.04
N HIS A 91 8.89 -6.44 -2.88
CA HIS A 91 7.84 -5.69 -2.19
C HIS A 91 7.34 -4.51 -3.04
N PHE A 92 8.24 -3.80 -3.70
CA PHE A 92 7.85 -2.75 -4.63
C PHE A 92 7.07 -3.29 -5.84
N MET A 93 7.43 -4.45 -6.39
CA MET A 93 6.66 -5.08 -7.46
C MET A 93 5.25 -5.48 -6.99
N LEU A 94 5.10 -5.95 -5.74
CA LEU A 94 3.78 -6.22 -5.16
C LEU A 94 2.95 -4.93 -5.00
N GLN A 95 3.58 -3.81 -4.65
CA GLN A 95 2.90 -2.50 -4.65
C GLN A 95 2.39 -2.14 -6.05
N ILE A 96 3.20 -2.31 -7.09
CA ILE A 96 2.78 -2.07 -8.48
C ILE A 96 1.64 -3.01 -8.89
N ALA A 97 1.74 -4.30 -8.58
CA ALA A 97 0.69 -5.27 -8.87
C ALA A 97 -0.64 -4.92 -8.19
N LEU A 98 -0.61 -4.49 -6.92
CA LEU A 98 -1.80 -4.05 -6.20
C LEU A 98 -2.39 -2.77 -6.81
N LYS A 99 -1.56 -1.80 -7.21
CA LYS A 99 -2.04 -0.63 -7.95
C LYS A 99 -2.73 -1.03 -9.25
N CYS A 100 -2.14 -1.94 -10.03
CA CYS A 100 -2.78 -2.46 -11.23
C CYS A 100 -4.15 -3.07 -10.92
N ALA A 101 -4.26 -3.87 -9.85
CA ALA A 101 -5.52 -4.47 -9.42
C ALA A 101 -6.58 -3.41 -9.05
N ASP A 102 -6.18 -2.33 -8.38
CA ASP A 102 -7.08 -1.25 -7.94
C ASP A 102 -7.73 -0.50 -9.12
N ILE A 103 -6.98 -0.30 -10.21
CA ILE A 103 -7.45 0.42 -11.41
C ILE A 103 -7.69 -0.48 -12.62
N CYS A 104 -7.81 -1.80 -12.45
CA CYS A 104 -7.94 -2.76 -13.56
C CYS A 104 -9.33 -2.78 -14.23
N ASN A 105 -10.30 -2.00 -13.75
CA ASN A 105 -11.66 -2.03 -14.26
C ASN A 105 -11.74 -1.84 -15.80
N PRO A 106 -11.01 -0.90 -16.43
CA PRO A 106 -11.02 -0.75 -17.88
C PRO A 106 -10.27 -1.85 -18.64
N CYS A 107 -9.56 -2.75 -17.95
CA CYS A 107 -8.84 -3.87 -18.56
C CYS A 107 -9.69 -5.14 -18.67
N ARG A 108 -10.96 -5.10 -18.26
CA ARG A 108 -11.90 -6.22 -18.36
C ARG A 108 -12.71 -6.11 -19.66
N ASP A 109 -13.21 -7.25 -20.14
CA ASP A 109 -14.16 -7.28 -21.26
C ASP A 109 -15.39 -6.42 -20.93
N TRP A 110 -15.95 -5.80 -21.97
CA TRP A 110 -17.10 -4.90 -21.88
C TRP A 110 -18.41 -5.66 -21.64
#